data_AF-A0AAW2LIA4-F1
#
_entry.id   AF-A0AAW2LIA4-F1
#
_cell.length_a   1.000
_cell.length_b   1.000
_cell.length_c   1.000
_cell.angle_alpha   90.00
_cell.angle_beta   90.00
_cell.angle_gamma   90.00
#
_symmetry.space_group_name_H-M   'P 1'
#
loop_
_entity.id
_entity.type
_entity.pdbx_description
1 polymer ?
#
loop_
_entity_poly.entity_id
_entity_poly.type
_entity_poly.pdbx_seq_one_letter_code
_entity_poly.pdbx_strand_id
1 'polypeptide(L)'
;MEVTQVLLSAQAVDSTVRKHAEETLKQFQEQNLPGFLLSLSAELASEEKPVDSRKLAGLILKNALDAKEQHRKYELVQRWLSLDVAVKSQIKACLLQTLSSTVADARSTASQVIAKVAGIELPQKQWPELIGSLLSNIHQVPPHVKQATLETLGYMCEEVVPEVVDQDQVK
;
A
#
# COMPACT_ATOMS: atom_id res chain seq x y z
N MET A 1 2.49 16.95 9.67
CA MET A 1 3.08 17.31 8.37
C MET A 1 2.06 17.01 7.30
N GLU A 2 1.72 17.97 6.43
CA GLU A 2 0.85 17.70 5.29
C GLU A 2 1.68 17.11 4.14
N VAL A 3 1.54 15.81 3.89
CA VAL A 3 2.39 15.09 2.92
C VAL A 3 2.06 15.47 1.47
N THR A 4 0.82 15.90 1.21
CA THR A 4 0.32 16.29 -0.13
C THR A 4 1.25 17.27 -0.84
N GLN A 5 1.60 18.39 -0.18
CA GLN A 5 2.40 19.42 -0.83
C GLN A 5 3.81 18.92 -1.18
N VAL A 6 4.41 18.10 -0.30
CA VAL A 6 5.73 17.52 -0.54
C VAL A 6 5.69 16.52 -1.69
N LEU A 7 4.63 15.70 -1.79
CA LEU A 7 4.43 14.78 -2.91
C LEU A 7 4.23 15.50 -4.24
N LEU A 8 3.50 16.62 -4.25
CA LEU A 8 3.34 17.45 -5.44
C LEU A 8 4.67 18.12 -5.83
N SER A 9 5.43 18.64 -4.86
CA SER A 9 6.75 19.20 -5.09
C SER A 9 7.76 18.18 -5.60
N ALA A 10 7.66 16.91 -5.20
CA ALA A 10 8.47 15.81 -5.73
C ALA A 10 8.17 15.51 -7.22
N GLN A 11 7.08 16.04 -7.77
CA GLN A 11 6.71 15.93 -9.18
C GLN A 11 7.00 17.21 -9.97
N ALA A 12 7.58 18.23 -9.34
CA ALA A 12 7.88 19.49 -9.99
C ALA A 12 8.91 19.34 -11.13
N VAL A 13 8.75 20.18 -12.16
CA VAL A 13 9.72 20.28 -13.27
C VAL A 13 11.05 20.85 -12.79
N ASP A 14 11.02 21.77 -11.81
CA ASP A 14 12.22 22.33 -11.19
C ASP A 14 12.97 21.26 -10.38
N SER A 15 14.19 20.96 -10.82
CA SER A 15 15.03 19.94 -10.19
C SER A 15 15.42 20.26 -8.74
N THR A 16 15.49 21.53 -8.36
CA THR A 16 15.84 21.97 -7.00
C THR A 16 14.68 21.69 -6.05
N VAL A 17 13.47 22.07 -6.47
CA VAL A 17 12.23 21.83 -5.71
C VAL A 17 12.00 20.33 -5.54
N ARG A 18 12.18 19.56 -6.61
CA ARG A 18 12.05 18.10 -6.57
C ARG A 18 13.03 17.45 -5.59
N LYS A 19 14.32 17.78 -5.69
CA LYS A 19 15.35 17.23 -4.79
C LYS A 19 15.06 17.54 -3.33
N HIS A 20 14.65 18.79 -3.04
CA HIS A 20 14.31 19.17 -1.68
C HIS A 20 13.11 18.38 -1.12
N ALA A 21 12.10 18.15 -1.95
CA ALA A 21 10.95 17.33 -1.57
C ALA A 21 11.34 15.85 -1.34
N GLU A 22 12.17 15.28 -2.21
CA GLU A 22 12.71 13.92 -2.06
C GLU A 22 13.53 13.77 -0.76
N GLU A 23 14.39 14.75 -0.45
CA GLU A 23 15.15 14.80 0.80
C GLU A 23 14.24 14.89 2.02
N THR A 24 13.19 15.71 1.94
CA THR A 24 12.20 15.85 3.03
C THR A 24 11.46 14.53 3.28
N LEU A 25 11.05 13.83 2.22
CA LEU A 25 10.40 12.51 2.34
C LEU A 25 11.35 11.49 2.94
N LYS A 26 12.61 11.48 2.51
CA LYS A 26 13.64 10.58 3.06
C LYS A 26 13.90 10.85 4.55
N GLN A 27 14.02 12.12 4.94
CA GLN A 27 14.17 12.50 6.35
C GLN A 27 12.97 12.08 7.19
N PHE A 28 11.74 12.25 6.68
CA PHE A 28 10.54 11.82 7.40
C PHE A 28 10.50 10.30 7.58
N GLN A 29 10.85 9.54 6.53
CA GLN A 29 10.95 8.08 6.61
C GLN A 29 11.99 7.61 7.64
N GLU A 30 13.15 8.28 7.71
CA GLU A 30 14.24 7.95 8.64
C GLU A 30 13.90 8.31 10.10
N GLN A 31 13.21 9.43 10.32
CA GLN A 31 12.85 9.90 11.67
C GLN A 31 11.63 9.18 12.25
N ASN A 32 10.63 8.89 11.42
CA ASN A 32 9.38 8.27 11.86
C ASN A 32 8.77 7.41 10.75
N LEU A 33 9.33 6.21 10.57
CA LEU A 33 8.82 5.24 9.61
C LEU A 33 7.32 4.89 9.83
N PRO A 34 6.83 4.60 11.05
CA PRO A 34 5.41 4.31 11.27
C PRO A 34 4.50 5.44 10.80
N GLY A 35 4.81 6.68 11.19
CA GLY A 35 4.03 7.86 10.80
C GLY A 35 4.13 8.18 9.31
N PHE A 36 5.29 7.92 8.70
CA PHE A 36 5.50 8.07 7.26
C PHE A 36 4.59 7.13 6.46
N LEU A 37 4.61 5.82 6.77
CA LEU A 37 3.79 4.83 6.07
C LEU A 37 2.29 5.10 6.27
N LEU A 38 1.88 5.47 7.49
CA LEU A 38 0.51 5.83 7.79
C LEU A 38 0.07 7.06 6.97
N SER A 39 0.89 8.11 6.91
CA SER A 39 0.60 9.33 6.15
C SER A 39 0.43 9.04 4.65
N LEU A 40 1.27 8.18 4.07
CA LEU A 40 1.14 7.78 2.67
C LEU A 40 -0.11 6.94 2.41
N SER A 41 -0.45 6.01 3.31
CA SER A 41 -1.66 5.20 3.17
C SER A 41 -2.94 6.03 3.30
N ALA A 42 -2.96 7.02 4.19
CA ALA A 42 -4.07 7.95 4.37
C ALA A 42 -4.21 8.92 3.18
N GLU A 43 -3.09 9.42 2.65
CA GLU A 43 -3.08 10.24 1.43
C GLU A 43 -3.67 9.44 0.25
N LEU A 44 -3.22 8.20 0.04
CA LEU A 44 -3.73 7.32 -1.01
C LEU A 44 -5.25 7.05 -0.87
N ALA A 45 -5.73 6.84 0.36
CA ALA A 45 -7.13 6.53 0.67
C ALA A 45 -8.09 7.73 0.58
N SER A 46 -7.57 8.97 0.62
CA SER A 46 -8.41 10.17 0.63
C SER A 46 -8.91 10.55 -0.76
N GLU A 47 -10.23 10.57 -0.95
CA GLU A 47 -10.87 11.01 -2.20
C GLU A 47 -10.77 12.52 -2.46
N GLU A 48 -10.46 13.30 -1.43
CA GLU A 48 -10.35 14.77 -1.53
C GLU A 48 -8.96 15.22 -2.02
N LYS A 49 -7.98 14.30 -2.03
CA LYS A 49 -6.60 14.61 -2.41
C LYS A 49 -6.37 14.51 -3.91
N PRO A 50 -5.44 15.30 -4.49
CA PRO A 50 -5.13 15.25 -5.91
C PRO A 50 -4.68 13.86 -6.36
N VAL A 51 -5.18 13.40 -7.52
CA VAL A 51 -4.89 12.05 -8.05
C VAL A 51 -3.39 11.78 -8.15
N ASP A 52 -2.59 12.75 -8.60
CA ASP A 52 -1.14 12.62 -8.73
C ASP A 52 -0.44 12.45 -7.37
N SER A 53 -0.94 13.12 -6.32
CA SER A 53 -0.43 12.95 -4.96
C SER A 53 -0.75 11.55 -4.43
N ARG A 54 -2.00 11.10 -4.61
CA ARG A 54 -2.46 9.77 -4.18
C ARG A 54 -1.65 8.66 -4.85
N LYS A 55 -1.49 8.75 -6.18
CA LYS A 55 -0.70 7.80 -6.96
C LYS A 55 0.75 7.75 -6.50
N LEU A 56 1.40 8.91 -6.35
CA LEU A 56 2.78 8.95 -5.87
C LEU A 56 2.90 8.42 -4.44
N ALA A 57 1.96 8.74 -3.55
CA ALA A 57 1.95 8.24 -2.19
C ALA A 57 1.94 6.71 -2.15
N GLY A 58 1.07 6.09 -2.96
CA GLY A 58 1.01 4.64 -3.06
C GLY A 58 2.25 4.01 -3.70
N LEU A 59 2.87 4.66 -4.69
CA LEU A 59 4.13 4.19 -5.28
C LEU A 59 5.29 4.23 -4.28
N ILE A 60 5.40 5.32 -3.49
CA ILE A 60 6.41 5.44 -2.44
C ILE A 60 6.14 4.40 -1.35
N LEU A 61 4.88 4.22 -0.95
CA LEU A 61 4.49 3.21 0.03
C LEU A 61 4.88 1.80 -0.44
N LYS A 62 4.62 1.45 -1.70
CA LYS A 62 5.04 0.17 -2.30
C LYS A 62 6.56 0.00 -2.23
N ASN A 63 7.31 1.03 -2.63
CA ASN A 63 8.78 0.99 -2.63
C ASN A 63 9.38 0.96 -1.21
N ALA A 64 8.62 1.37 -0.20
CA ALA A 64 9.03 1.21 1.20
C ALA A 64 8.84 -0.23 1.72
N LEU A 65 8.14 -1.09 0.97
CA LEU A 65 7.82 -2.48 1.34
C LEU A 65 8.52 -3.52 0.45
N ASP A 66 8.99 -3.12 -0.73
CA ASP A 66 9.58 -4.04 -1.70
C ASP A 66 10.86 -3.48 -2.34
N ALA A 67 11.75 -4.38 -2.71
CA ALA A 67 12.99 -4.06 -3.40
C ALA A 67 13.38 -5.20 -4.35
N LYS A 68 14.07 -4.86 -5.44
CA LYS A 68 14.58 -5.85 -6.41
C LYS A 68 15.68 -6.72 -5.82
N GLU A 69 16.51 -6.15 -4.94
CA GLU A 69 17.63 -6.84 -4.31
C GLU A 69 17.16 -7.63 -3.08
N GLN A 70 17.47 -8.93 -3.04
CA GLN A 70 16.97 -9.83 -2.02
C GLN A 70 17.36 -9.40 -0.59
N HIS A 71 18.59 -8.96 -0.39
CA HIS A 71 19.06 -8.47 0.92
C HIS A 71 18.24 -7.26 1.38
N ARG A 72 18.05 -6.29 0.47
CA ARG A 72 17.26 -5.10 0.77
C ARG A 72 15.80 -5.44 1.03
N LYS A 73 15.22 -6.37 0.25
CA LYS A 73 13.85 -6.86 0.47
C LYS A 73 13.71 -7.45 1.87
N TYR A 74 14.65 -8.28 2.30
CA TYR A 74 14.64 -8.84 3.65
C TYR A 74 14.66 -7.76 4.75
N GLU A 75 15.50 -6.73 4.61
CA GLU A 75 15.51 -5.61 5.56
C GLU A 75 14.16 -4.88 5.64
N LEU A 76 13.53 -4.61 4.49
CA LEU A 76 12.22 -3.95 4.44
C LEU A 76 11.12 -4.81 5.09
N VAL A 77 11.14 -6.12 4.85
CA VAL A 77 10.24 -7.10 5.49
C VAL A 77 10.40 -7.05 7.01
N GLN A 78 11.63 -7.11 7.53
CA GLN A 78 11.88 -7.05 8.97
C GLN A 78 11.42 -5.72 9.57
N ARG A 79 11.65 -4.60 8.88
CA ARG A 79 11.16 -3.28 9.29
C ARG A 79 9.65 -3.25 9.38
N TRP A 80 8.94 -3.78 8.39
CA TRP A 80 7.47 -3.86 8.43
C TRP A 80 6.99 -4.73 9.60
N LEU A 81 7.57 -5.93 9.78
CA LEU A 81 7.17 -6.85 10.85
C LEU A 81 7.40 -6.25 12.25
N SER A 82 8.41 -5.40 12.42
CA SER A 82 8.70 -4.69 13.68
C SER A 82 7.74 -3.53 14.00
N LEU A 83 6.88 -3.13 13.06
CA LEU A 83 5.90 -2.06 13.31
C LEU A 83 4.83 -2.52 14.31
N ASP A 84 4.34 -1.55 15.09
CA ASP A 84 3.22 -1.76 15.99
C ASP A 84 1.97 -2.26 15.23
N VAL A 85 1.26 -3.20 15.86
CA VAL A 85 0.08 -3.85 15.27
C VAL A 85 -1.03 -2.85 14.95
N ALA A 86 -1.20 -1.80 15.77
CA ALA A 86 -2.20 -0.76 15.54
C ALA A 86 -1.86 0.06 14.28
N VAL A 87 -0.58 0.36 14.06
CA VAL A 87 -0.13 1.08 12.85
C VAL A 87 -0.35 0.23 11.60
N LYS A 88 0.06 -1.04 11.64
CA LYS A 88 -0.18 -1.99 10.53
C LYS A 88 -1.67 -2.10 10.22
N SER A 89 -2.51 -2.24 11.26
CA SER A 89 -3.97 -2.34 11.09
C SER A 89 -4.58 -1.10 10.44
N GLN A 90 -4.13 0.10 10.81
CA GLN A 90 -4.59 1.34 10.18
C GLN A 90 -4.17 1.43 8.70
N ILE A 91 -2.92 1.12 8.39
CA ILE A 91 -2.43 1.10 7.00
C ILE A 91 -3.25 0.11 6.16
N LYS A 92 -3.47 -1.10 6.68
CA LYS A 92 -4.27 -2.14 6.02
C LYS A 92 -5.72 -1.69 5.78
N ALA A 93 -6.34 -1.03 6.75
CA ALA A 93 -7.68 -0.47 6.61
C ALA A 93 -7.75 0.61 5.52
N CYS A 94 -6.78 1.55 5.48
CA CYS A 94 -6.70 2.57 4.44
C CYS A 94 -6.55 1.95 3.04
N LEU A 95 -5.71 0.92 2.91
CA LEU A 95 -5.52 0.22 1.63
C LEU A 95 -6.79 -0.48 1.15
N LEU A 96 -7.45 -1.24 2.04
CA LEU A 96 -8.71 -1.93 1.71
C LEU A 96 -9.83 -0.94 1.36
N GLN A 97 -9.92 0.19 2.09
CA GLN A 97 -10.85 1.28 1.75
C GLN A 97 -10.57 1.83 0.34
N THR A 98 -9.30 2.00 -0.03
CA THR A 98 -8.91 2.55 -1.33
C THR A 98 -9.37 1.69 -2.51
N LEU A 99 -9.57 0.38 -2.33
CA LEU A 99 -10.13 -0.48 -3.39
C LEU A 99 -11.56 -0.07 -3.81
N SER A 100 -12.25 0.70 -2.97
CA SER A 100 -13.57 1.28 -3.28
C SER A 100 -13.51 2.69 -3.88
N SER A 101 -12.32 3.23 -4.13
CA SER A 101 -12.14 4.54 -4.75
C SER A 101 -12.75 4.58 -6.15
N THR A 102 -13.26 5.73 -6.58
CA THR A 102 -13.67 5.93 -7.98
C THR A 102 -12.46 6.17 -8.90
N VAL A 103 -11.31 6.55 -8.36
CA VAL A 103 -10.07 6.83 -9.09
C VAL A 103 -9.32 5.53 -9.40
N ALA A 104 -9.20 5.20 -10.69
CA ALA A 104 -8.57 3.96 -11.15
C ALA A 104 -7.10 3.84 -10.72
N ASP A 105 -6.31 4.92 -10.85
CA ASP A 105 -4.90 4.94 -10.48
C ASP A 105 -4.69 4.68 -8.97
N ALA A 106 -5.58 5.21 -8.12
CA ALA A 106 -5.53 4.97 -6.68
C ALA A 106 -5.84 3.50 -6.36
N ARG A 107 -6.89 2.92 -6.98
CA ARG A 107 -7.23 1.50 -6.82
C ARG A 107 -6.09 0.58 -7.25
N SER A 108 -5.57 0.74 -8.47
CA SER A 108 -4.50 -0.13 -8.98
C SER A 108 -3.23 -0.04 -8.15
N THR A 109 -2.90 1.16 -7.67
CA THR A 109 -1.75 1.34 -6.76
C THR A 109 -2.00 0.67 -5.41
N ALA A 110 -3.21 0.79 -4.84
CA ALA A 110 -3.57 0.08 -3.61
C ALA A 110 -3.53 -1.44 -3.79
N SER A 111 -4.02 -1.99 -4.92
CA SER A 111 -3.94 -3.41 -5.26
C SER A 111 -2.50 -3.93 -5.19
N GLN A 112 -1.55 -3.20 -5.77
CA GLN A 112 -0.12 -3.55 -5.72
C GLN A 112 0.44 -3.49 -4.30
N VAL A 113 0.11 -2.46 -3.52
CA VAL A 113 0.59 -2.34 -2.15
C VAL A 113 0.03 -3.46 -1.27
N ILE A 114 -1.26 -3.78 -1.41
CA ILE A 114 -1.90 -4.90 -0.69
C ILE A 114 -1.18 -6.21 -1.00
N ALA A 115 -0.89 -6.48 -2.27
CA ALA A 115 -0.16 -7.70 -2.65
C ALA A 115 1.22 -7.79 -1.99
N LYS A 116 1.96 -6.67 -1.88
CA LYS A 116 3.25 -6.63 -1.18
C LYS A 116 3.10 -6.89 0.32
N VAL A 117 2.12 -6.25 0.98
CA VAL A 117 1.87 -6.48 2.42
C VAL A 117 1.39 -7.93 2.65
N ALA A 118 0.56 -8.47 1.77
CA ALA A 118 0.08 -9.85 1.84
C ALA A 118 1.23 -10.87 1.71
N GLY A 119 2.17 -10.63 0.79
CA GLY A 119 3.39 -11.43 0.66
C GLY A 119 4.27 -11.43 1.91
N ILE A 120 4.15 -10.40 2.76
CA ILE A 120 4.86 -10.31 4.05
C ILE A 120 4.07 -10.99 5.17
N GLU A 121 2.77 -10.66 5.30
CA GLU A 121 1.98 -11.01 6.48
C GLU A 121 1.28 -12.37 6.40
N LEU A 122 0.90 -12.84 5.20
CA LEU A 122 0.21 -14.13 5.07
C LEU A 122 1.10 -15.31 5.49
N PRO A 123 2.39 -15.40 5.10
CA PRO A 123 3.27 -16.46 5.58
C PRO A 123 3.44 -16.46 7.12
N GLN A 124 3.25 -15.30 7.74
CA GLN A 124 3.34 -15.10 9.18
C GLN A 124 1.98 -15.19 9.89
N LYS A 125 0.88 -15.46 9.15
CA LYS A 125 -0.51 -15.49 9.65
C LYS A 125 -0.96 -14.19 10.35
N GLN A 126 -0.43 -13.04 9.93
CA GLN A 126 -0.72 -11.72 10.54
C GLN A 126 -1.84 -10.94 9.84
N TRP A 127 -2.39 -11.47 8.74
CA TRP A 127 -3.52 -10.85 8.02
C TRP A 127 -4.62 -11.87 7.60
N PRO A 128 -5.21 -12.62 8.55
CA PRO A 128 -6.21 -13.65 8.25
C PRO A 128 -7.50 -13.09 7.61
N GLU A 129 -7.84 -11.83 7.87
CA GLU A 129 -9.07 -11.19 7.39
C GLU A 129 -9.00 -10.73 5.92
N LEU A 130 -7.83 -10.77 5.27
CA LEU A 130 -7.62 -10.24 3.92
C LEU A 130 -8.50 -10.94 2.88
N ILE A 131 -8.46 -12.27 2.83
CA ILE A 131 -9.18 -13.05 1.82
C ILE A 131 -10.69 -12.85 1.99
N GLY A 132 -11.20 -12.94 3.21
CA GLY A 132 -12.61 -12.67 3.50
C GLY A 132 -13.04 -11.27 3.09
N SER A 133 -12.21 -10.25 3.34
CA SER A 133 -12.47 -8.87 2.92
C SER A 133 -12.54 -8.73 1.40
N LEU A 134 -11.59 -9.32 0.66
CA LEU A 134 -11.59 -9.30 -0.80
C LEU A 134 -12.80 -10.05 -1.37
N LEU A 135 -13.15 -11.23 -0.84
CA LEU A 135 -14.32 -11.98 -1.29
C LEU A 135 -15.64 -11.22 -1.02
N SER A 136 -15.73 -10.48 0.09
CA SER A 136 -16.88 -9.61 0.34
C SER A 136 -17.04 -8.51 -0.71
N ASN A 137 -15.93 -8.01 -1.27
CA ASN A 137 -15.93 -6.98 -2.30
C ASN A 137 -16.42 -7.49 -3.67
N ILE A 138 -16.28 -8.79 -3.96
CA ILE A 138 -16.79 -9.40 -5.20
C ILE A 138 -18.32 -9.29 -5.30
N HIS A 139 -19.00 -9.29 -4.16
CA HIS A 139 -20.45 -9.16 -4.08
C HIS A 139 -20.95 -7.71 -4.15
N GLN A 140 -20.04 -6.72 -4.12
CA GLN A 140 -20.39 -5.30 -4.18
C GLN A 140 -20.92 -4.89 -5.56
N VAL A 141 -21.91 -4.00 -5.59
CA VAL A 141 -22.58 -3.57 -6.83
C VAL A 141 -21.65 -2.83 -7.79
N PRO A 142 -20.76 -1.90 -7.37
CA PRO A 142 -19.98 -1.11 -8.31
C PRO A 142 -18.93 -1.96 -9.06
N PRO A 143 -18.92 -1.96 -10.41
CA PRO A 143 -18.00 -2.79 -11.19
C PRO A 143 -16.51 -2.53 -10.90
N HIS A 144 -16.16 -1.28 -10.58
CA HIS A 144 -14.78 -0.89 -10.32
C HIS A 144 -14.20 -1.51 -9.04
N VAL A 145 -15.03 -1.80 -8.04
CA VAL A 145 -14.64 -2.50 -6.81
C VAL A 145 -14.30 -3.95 -7.11
N LYS A 146 -15.14 -4.61 -7.92
CA LYS A 146 -14.90 -5.99 -8.38
C LYS A 146 -13.60 -6.07 -9.18
N GLN A 147 -13.39 -5.12 -10.10
CA GLN A 147 -12.17 -5.07 -10.90
C GLN A 147 -10.92 -4.92 -10.02
N ALA A 148 -10.91 -3.97 -9.09
CA ALA A 148 -9.77 -3.77 -8.19
C ALA A 148 -9.52 -4.97 -7.27
N THR A 149 -10.58 -5.64 -6.84
CA THR A 149 -10.50 -6.88 -6.05
C THR A 149 -9.85 -8.00 -6.84
N LEU A 150 -10.29 -8.24 -8.09
CA LEU A 150 -9.71 -9.26 -8.96
C LEU A 150 -8.25 -8.93 -9.32
N GLU A 151 -7.94 -7.66 -9.56
CA GLU A 151 -6.58 -7.18 -9.79
C GLU A 151 -5.69 -7.43 -8.55
N THR A 152 -6.19 -7.13 -7.35
CA THR A 152 -5.48 -7.40 -6.08
C THR A 152 -5.19 -8.89 -5.91
N LEU A 153 -6.19 -9.75 -6.15
CA LEU A 153 -6.02 -11.20 -6.10
C LEU A 153 -5.00 -11.68 -7.14
N GLY A 154 -5.01 -11.10 -8.34
CA GLY A 154 -4.02 -11.38 -9.39
C GLY A 154 -2.59 -11.09 -8.93
N TYR A 155 -2.34 -9.88 -8.42
CA TYR A 155 -1.03 -9.52 -7.87
C TYR A 155 -0.63 -10.37 -6.66
N MET A 156 -1.58 -10.74 -5.79
CA MET A 156 -1.30 -11.63 -4.68
C MET A 156 -0.84 -13.01 -5.13
N CYS A 157 -1.42 -13.57 -6.20
CA CYS A 157 -0.99 -14.85 -6.77
C CYS A 157 0.43 -14.80 -7.34
N GLU A 158 0.90 -13.63 -7.79
CA GLU A 158 2.28 -13.44 -8.24
C GLU A 158 3.27 -13.33 -7.08
N GLU A 159 2.84 -12.75 -5.95
CA GLU A 159 3.70 -12.47 -4.79
C GLU A 159 3.71 -13.57 -3.73
N VAL A 160 2.60 -14.29 -3.56
CA VAL A 160 2.39 -15.26 -2.48
C VAL A 160 2.55 -16.67 -3.02
N VAL A 161 3.40 -17.48 -2.36
CA VAL A 161 3.56 -18.90 -2.70
C VAL A 161 2.25 -19.65 -2.41
N PRO A 162 1.75 -20.53 -3.29
CA PRO A 162 0.42 -21.15 -3.17
C PRO A 162 0.14 -21.86 -1.85
N GLU A 163 1.18 -22.36 -1.17
CA GLU A 163 1.08 -23.10 0.10
C GLU A 163 0.62 -22.24 1.29
N VAL A 164 0.66 -20.92 1.15
CA VAL A 164 0.34 -19.96 2.21
C VAL A 164 -1.16 -19.60 2.24
N VAL A 165 -1.86 -19.79 1.12
CA VAL A 165 -3.30 -19.51 1.03
C VAL A 165 -4.06 -20.77 1.47
N ASP A 166 -4.43 -20.81 2.75
CA ASP A 166 -5.17 -21.94 3.32
C ASP A 166 -6.54 -22.10 2.62
N GLN A 167 -6.80 -23.29 2.07
CA GLN A 167 -8.01 -23.60 1.31
C GLN A 167 -9.29 -23.47 2.16
N ASP A 168 -9.18 -23.51 3.50
CA ASP A 168 -10.32 -23.31 4.38
C ASP A 168 -10.83 -21.86 4.43
N GLN A 169 -10.08 -20.88 3.91
CA GLN A 169 -10.56 -19.48 3.83
C GLN A 169 -11.41 -19.17 2.59
N VAL A 170 -11.58 -20.13 1.67
CA VAL A 170 -12.29 -19.97 0.40
C VAL A 170 -13.67 -20.66 0.42
N LYS A 171 -14.10 -21.20 1.57
CA LYS A 171 -15.38 -21.89 1.73
C LYS A 171 -16.53 -20.95 2.09
#